data_AF-A0A6H0T6Q8-F1
#
_entry.id   AF-A0A6H0T6Q8-F1
#
_cell.length_a   1.000
_cell.length_b   1.000
_cell.length_c   1.000
_cell.angle_alpha   90.00
_cell.angle_beta   90.00
_cell.angle_gamma   90.00
#
_symmetry.space_group_name_H-M   'P 1'
#
loop_
_entity.id
_entity.type
_entity.pdbx_description
1 polymer ?
#
loop_
_entity_poly.entity_id
_entity_poly.type
_entity_poly.pdbx_seq_one_letter_code
_entity_poly.pdbx_strand_id
1 'polypeptide(L)'
;MELHILFFILAGLLIAVLVGYSIWSARREKSRVFSNSFATRGLQTEQGNPGSVPEFAQGPDYAPSQPAQTDLTEAQIAQEIEQAAKGITIRLPGQENAPVPEPQVVEQVYSSLAKPEAVVAPEVHLEPEVPMQAVENEPNLANQTLMLYMVAPENQAFSGEVVVAQLEAMGFQYDTEYQIFHRHIDTAASPVIFSVANMLQPGIFDLNTLHRFSTVGLVFFMNVPSSGNDQANLRLMINTVENLAQNLGGFVLDENRQLFDDNARLAYMQRV
;
A
#
# COMPACT_ATOMS: atom_id res chain seq x y z
N MET A 1 27.31 39.59 -50.34
CA MET A 1 26.76 39.28 -49.00
C MET A 1 27.87 39.47 -48.00
N GLU A 2 27.69 40.33 -47.01
CA GLU A 2 28.73 40.68 -46.06
C GLU A 2 29.02 39.50 -45.12
N LEU A 3 30.30 39.25 -44.82
CA LEU A 3 30.78 38.07 -44.09
C LEU A 3 30.05 37.85 -42.75
N HIS A 4 29.63 38.94 -42.09
CA HIS A 4 28.89 38.89 -40.83
C HIS A 4 27.48 38.28 -40.98
N ILE A 5 26.79 38.50 -42.10
CA ILE A 5 25.47 37.89 -42.36
C ILE A 5 25.61 36.36 -42.42
N LEU A 6 26.70 35.87 -43.02
CA LEU A 6 26.97 34.43 -43.12
C LEU A 6 27.25 33.80 -41.75
N PHE A 7 27.94 34.52 -40.85
CA PHE A 7 28.17 34.05 -39.47
C PHE A 7 26.87 33.98 -38.64
N PHE A 8 25.96 34.96 -38.77
CA PHE A 8 24.68 34.91 -38.06
C PHE A 8 23.79 33.76 -38.52
N ILE A 9 23.77 33.47 -39.83
CA ILE A 9 23.02 32.33 -40.37
C ILE A 9 23.61 31.01 -39.86
N LEU A 10 24.95 30.88 -39.85
CA LEU A 10 25.63 29.68 -39.37
C LEU A 10 25.37 29.44 -37.87
N ALA A 11 25.41 30.50 -37.06
CA ALA A 11 25.13 30.43 -35.62
C ALA A 11 23.69 30.01 -35.34
N GLY A 12 22.72 30.57 -36.07
CA GLY A 12 21.31 30.18 -35.95
C GLY A 12 21.06 28.72 -36.31
N LEU A 13 21.71 28.22 -37.36
CA LEU A 13 21.60 26.82 -37.79
C LEU A 13 22.18 25.87 -36.73
N LEU A 14 23.34 26.21 -36.16
CA LEU A 14 23.98 25.41 -35.12
C LEU A 14 23.13 25.30 -33.85
N ILE A 15 22.49 26.40 -33.42
CA ILE A 15 21.57 26.41 -32.28
C ILE A 15 20.34 25.53 -32.57
N ALA A 16 19.75 25.64 -33.76
CA ALA A 16 18.60 24.82 -34.14
C ALA A 16 18.91 23.33 -34.13
N VAL A 17 20.11 22.93 -34.57
CA VAL A 17 20.59 21.54 -34.52
C VAL A 17 20.77 21.06 -33.08
N LEU A 18 21.38 21.86 -32.21
CA LEU A 18 21.56 21.51 -30.80
C LEU A 18 20.23 21.36 -30.06
N VAL A 19 19.27 22.26 -30.28
CA VAL A 19 17.93 22.18 -29.67
C VAL A 19 17.17 20.96 -30.20
N GLY A 20 17.23 20.72 -31.52
CA GLY A 20 16.63 19.53 -32.13
C GLY A 20 17.23 18.23 -31.60
N TYR A 21 18.54 18.17 -31.42
CA TYR A 21 19.24 17.02 -30.87
C TYR A 21 18.92 16.81 -29.37
N SER A 22 18.85 17.88 -28.59
CA SER A 22 18.47 17.83 -27.17
C SER A 22 17.05 17.28 -27.00
N ILE A 23 16.09 17.74 -27.79
CA ILE A 23 14.69 17.27 -27.74
C ILE A 23 14.58 15.82 -28.23
N TRP A 24 15.33 15.44 -29.26
CA TRP A 24 15.32 14.08 -29.80
C TRP A 24 15.99 13.07 -28.85
N SER A 25 17.06 13.48 -28.15
CA SER A 25 17.75 12.63 -27.17
C SER A 25 16.90 12.36 -25.93
N ALA A 26 16.19 13.37 -25.40
CA ALA A 26 15.28 13.21 -24.27
C ALA A 26 14.13 12.22 -24.56
N ARG A 27 13.79 12.00 -25.84
CA ARG A 27 12.73 11.07 -26.24
C ARG A 27 13.19 9.61 -26.31
N ARG A 28 14.50 9.32 -26.38
CA ARG A 28 14.99 7.97 -26.72
C ARG A 28 15.54 7.15 -25.55
N GLU A 29 15.53 7.67 -24.33
CA GLU A 29 16.01 6.94 -23.15
C GLU A 29 14.89 6.51 -22.20
N LYS A 30 13.92 5.69 -22.63
CA LYS A 30 13.15 4.83 -21.70
C LYS A 30 12.85 3.47 -22.34
N SER A 31 13.16 2.43 -21.56
CA SER A 31 12.83 1.01 -21.72
C SER A 31 13.36 0.26 -22.96
N ARG A 32 14.62 -0.20 -22.89
CA ARG A 32 15.06 -1.43 -23.58
C ARG A 32 15.67 -2.44 -22.60
N VAL A 33 15.03 -2.68 -21.46
CA VAL A 33 15.34 -3.83 -20.60
C VAL A 33 14.06 -4.21 -19.85
N PHE A 34 13.09 -4.81 -20.54
CA PHE A 34 12.03 -5.66 -19.95
C PHE A 34 11.30 -6.30 -21.12
N SER A 35 11.82 -7.44 -21.60
CA SER A 35 11.08 -8.30 -22.50
C SER A 35 10.22 -9.24 -21.66
N ASN A 36 8.93 -8.93 -21.54
CA ASN A 36 7.94 -9.80 -20.94
C ASN A 36 7.81 -11.10 -21.75
N SER A 37 8.42 -12.18 -21.27
CA SER A 37 8.20 -13.56 -21.77
C SER A 37 7.31 -14.36 -20.82
N PHE A 38 6.23 -13.74 -20.33
CA PHE A 38 5.33 -14.36 -19.34
C PHE A 38 4.12 -15.11 -19.93
N ALA A 39 4.00 -15.21 -21.27
CA ALA A 39 2.81 -15.78 -21.91
C ALA A 39 2.96 -17.21 -22.47
N THR A 40 4.12 -17.86 -22.33
CA THR A 40 4.33 -19.23 -22.84
C THR A 40 5.25 -20.05 -21.96
N ARG A 41 4.75 -20.47 -20.79
CA ARG A 41 5.27 -21.69 -20.15
C ARG A 41 4.09 -22.62 -19.90
N GLY A 42 3.84 -23.47 -20.90
CA GLY A 42 2.96 -24.62 -20.75
C GLY A 42 3.52 -25.56 -19.69
N LEU A 43 2.62 -26.14 -18.89
CA LEU A 43 2.91 -27.25 -17.99
C LEU A 43 3.37 -28.44 -18.83
N GLN A 44 4.68 -28.66 -18.91
CA GLN A 44 5.24 -29.95 -19.32
C GLN A 44 5.62 -30.71 -18.05
N THR A 45 4.75 -31.63 -17.66
CA THR A 45 5.10 -32.77 -16.81
C THR A 45 5.98 -33.72 -17.64
N GLU A 46 7.30 -33.68 -17.43
CA GLU A 46 8.17 -34.79 -17.84
C GLU A 46 8.34 -35.78 -16.68
N GLN A 47 7.92 -37.00 -16.99
CA GLN A 47 7.95 -38.20 -16.17
C GLN A 47 9.16 -39.01 -16.66
N GLY A 48 10.21 -39.17 -15.86
CA GLY A 48 11.31 -40.07 -16.26
C GLY A 48 12.63 -39.98 -15.49
N ASN A 49 12.80 -40.92 -14.56
CA ASN A 49 14.04 -41.56 -14.12
C ASN A 49 14.90 -40.92 -12.98
N PRO A 50 15.18 -41.67 -11.89
CA PRO A 50 16.08 -41.24 -10.83
C PRO A 50 17.51 -41.70 -11.12
N GLY A 51 18.48 -40.79 -11.07
CA GLY A 51 19.90 -41.15 -11.13
C GLY A 51 20.74 -40.18 -11.94
N SER A 52 21.00 -39.01 -11.38
CA SER A 52 22.20 -38.21 -11.68
C SER A 52 22.28 -37.07 -10.67
N VAL A 53 23.14 -37.24 -9.67
CA VAL A 53 23.56 -36.16 -8.78
C VAL A 53 24.64 -35.38 -9.53
N PRO A 54 24.51 -34.07 -9.79
CA PRO A 54 25.61 -33.28 -10.30
C PRO A 54 26.64 -33.05 -9.20
N GLU A 55 27.86 -33.54 -9.43
CA GLU A 55 29.05 -33.34 -8.62
C GLU A 55 29.57 -31.90 -8.80
N PHE A 56 29.26 -31.03 -7.85
CA PHE A 56 29.91 -29.72 -7.68
C PHE A 56 30.14 -29.46 -6.19
N ALA A 57 31.20 -30.07 -5.66
CA ALA A 57 31.67 -29.87 -4.30
C ALA A 57 33.12 -29.41 -4.31
N GLN A 58 33.40 -28.15 -4.65
CA GLN A 58 34.63 -27.43 -4.25
C GLN A 58 34.36 -25.91 -4.19
N GLY A 59 33.99 -25.42 -3.01
CA GLY A 59 34.11 -24.00 -2.63
C GLY A 59 35.31 -23.83 -1.69
N PRO A 60 35.95 -22.64 -1.63
CA PRO A 60 37.16 -22.45 -0.82
C PRO A 60 36.85 -22.47 0.68
N ASP A 61 37.81 -23.01 1.44
CA ASP A 61 37.85 -23.11 2.89
C ASP A 61 37.41 -21.83 3.61
N TYR A 62 36.26 -21.88 4.29
CA TYR A 62 35.92 -20.94 5.35
C TYR A 62 36.24 -21.58 6.70
N ALA A 63 37.25 -21.05 7.37
CA ALA A 63 37.52 -21.35 8.77
C ALA A 63 36.34 -20.90 9.65
N PRO A 64 35.94 -21.67 10.67
CA PRO A 64 34.84 -21.28 11.55
C PRO A 64 35.29 -20.16 12.50
N SER A 65 34.74 -18.96 12.30
CA SER A 65 34.76 -17.89 13.29
C SER A 65 33.88 -18.26 14.49
N GLN A 66 34.49 -18.28 15.68
CA GLN A 66 33.81 -18.43 16.96
C GLN A 66 32.83 -17.26 17.20
N PRO A 67 31.63 -17.50 17.75
CA PRO A 67 30.79 -16.42 18.26
C PRO A 67 31.41 -15.82 19.52
N ALA A 68 31.66 -14.51 19.50
CA ALA A 68 31.97 -13.75 20.69
C ALA A 68 30.72 -13.72 21.60
N GLN A 69 30.79 -14.40 22.74
CA GLN A 69 29.81 -14.27 23.81
C GLN A 69 30.09 -12.96 24.55
N THR A 70 29.26 -11.94 24.32
CA THR A 70 29.20 -10.78 25.20
C THR A 70 28.25 -11.12 26.34
N ASP A 71 28.79 -11.65 27.44
CA ASP A 71 28.05 -11.81 28.70
C ASP A 71 27.78 -10.42 29.30
N LEU A 72 26.66 -9.82 28.91
CA LEU A 72 26.09 -8.67 29.61
C LEU A 72 25.17 -9.21 30.70
N THR A 73 25.55 -9.00 31.96
CA THR A 73 24.77 -9.48 33.11
C THR A 73 23.50 -8.63 33.25
N GLU A 74 22.34 -9.23 33.61
CA GLU A 74 21.06 -8.51 33.84
C GLU A 74 21.20 -7.31 34.78
N ALA A 75 22.15 -7.37 35.72
CA ALA A 75 22.47 -6.28 36.64
C ALA A 75 23.00 -5.02 35.94
N GLN A 76 23.69 -5.15 34.80
CA GLN A 76 24.23 -4.01 34.04
C GLN A 76 23.14 -3.32 33.21
N ILE A 77 22.20 -4.08 32.64
CA ILE A 77 21.08 -3.55 31.86
C ILE A 77 20.13 -2.72 32.75
N ALA A 78 19.83 -3.22 33.95
CA ALA A 78 18.98 -2.50 34.91
C ALA A 78 19.61 -1.16 35.35
N GLN A 79 20.93 -1.12 35.49
CA GLN A 79 21.66 0.05 35.94
C GLN A 79 21.75 1.15 34.86
N GLU A 80 21.78 0.77 33.58
CA GLU A 80 21.80 1.70 32.44
C GLU A 80 20.41 2.35 32.21
N ILE A 81 19.33 1.59 32.40
CA ILE A 81 17.94 2.11 32.32
C ILE A 81 17.67 3.14 33.43
N GLU A 82 18.13 2.88 34.66
CA GLU A 82 17.91 3.81 35.77
C GLU A 82 18.69 5.13 35.62
N GLN A 83 19.84 5.09 34.95
CA GLN A 83 20.62 6.29 34.64
C GLN A 83 19.99 7.10 33.49
N ALA A 84 19.42 6.44 32.49
CA ALA A 84 18.70 7.10 31.39
C ALA A 84 17.42 7.82 31.87
N ALA A 85 16.74 7.29 32.88
CA ALA A 85 15.51 7.88 33.43
C ALA A 85 15.72 9.16 34.26
N LYS A 86 16.95 9.46 34.71
CA LYS A 86 17.26 10.64 35.53
C LYS A 86 17.51 11.93 34.72
N GLY A 87 17.56 11.84 33.39
CA GLY A 87 17.85 12.97 32.49
C GLY A 87 16.65 13.56 31.73
N ILE A 88 15.46 12.95 31.79
CA ILE A 88 14.32 13.37 30.97
C ILE A 88 13.52 14.44 31.72
N THR A 89 13.96 15.70 31.61
CA THR A 89 13.13 16.86 31.96
C THR A 89 12.34 17.26 30.72
N ILE A 90 11.09 16.80 30.61
CA ILE A 90 10.16 17.27 29.57
C ILE A 90 9.71 18.70 29.94
N ARG A 91 10.20 19.70 29.21
CA ARG A 91 9.65 21.07 29.22
C ARG A 91 8.85 21.27 27.94
N LEU A 92 7.52 21.32 28.04
CA LEU A 92 6.66 21.79 26.95
C LEU A 92 6.77 23.33 26.86
N PRO A 93 7.08 23.91 25.70
CA PRO A 93 6.91 25.33 25.46
C PRO A 93 5.45 25.64 25.08
N GLY A 94 4.80 26.59 25.76
CA GLY A 94 3.55 27.20 25.28
C GLY A 94 2.29 27.05 26.13
N GLN A 95 2.37 27.04 27.46
CA GLN A 95 1.19 27.30 28.29
C GLN A 95 1.06 28.81 28.55
N GLU A 96 0.41 29.49 27.59
CA GLU A 96 -0.14 30.83 27.79
C GLU A 96 -1.64 30.72 28.05
N ASN A 97 -2.09 31.52 29.01
CA ASN A 97 -3.42 31.54 29.61
C ASN A 97 -4.56 31.62 28.59
N ALA A 98 -5.53 30.69 28.70
CA ALA A 98 -6.92 30.96 28.31
C ALA A 98 -7.89 30.17 29.21
N PRO A 99 -9.03 30.74 29.63
CA PRO A 99 -9.91 30.14 30.63
C PRO A 99 -10.71 28.96 30.09
N VAL A 100 -10.88 27.95 30.94
CA VAL A 100 -11.80 26.81 30.78
C VAL A 100 -13.25 27.31 30.72
N PRO A 101 -14.05 27.00 29.68
CA PRO A 101 -15.50 27.14 29.74
C PRO A 101 -16.12 25.88 30.39
N GLU A 102 -16.96 26.10 31.39
CA GLU A 102 -17.77 25.08 32.09
C GLU A 102 -18.70 24.30 31.13
N PRO A 103 -19.00 23.02 31.43
CA PRO A 103 -20.00 22.26 30.71
C PRO A 103 -21.41 22.77 31.04
N GLN A 104 -22.07 23.40 30.07
CA GLN A 104 -23.50 23.71 30.15
C GLN A 104 -24.32 22.44 29.92
N VAL A 105 -24.94 21.98 31.00
CA VAL A 105 -26.00 20.97 31.00
C VAL A 105 -27.22 21.56 30.30
N VAL A 106 -27.57 21.06 29.12
CA VAL A 106 -28.86 21.34 28.48
C VAL A 106 -29.75 20.13 28.68
N GLU A 107 -30.48 20.15 29.79
CA GLU A 107 -31.57 19.23 30.12
C GLU A 107 -32.80 19.64 29.31
N GLN A 108 -32.96 19.07 28.11
CA GLN A 108 -34.19 19.20 27.33
C GLN A 108 -35.09 18.00 27.59
N VAL A 109 -36.04 18.29 28.47
CA VAL A 109 -37.29 17.60 28.79
C VAL A 109 -37.99 17.07 27.53
N TYR A 110 -38.08 15.74 27.41
CA TYR A 110 -39.17 15.09 26.67
C TYR A 110 -39.99 14.25 27.65
N SER A 111 -40.93 14.92 28.31
CA SER A 111 -42.10 14.25 28.88
C SER A 111 -43.24 14.42 27.89
N SER A 112 -43.69 13.33 27.27
CA SER A 112 -45.10 12.96 27.33
C SER A 112 -45.32 11.58 26.73
N LEU A 113 -45.86 10.71 27.58
CA LEU A 113 -46.30 9.36 27.34
C LEU A 113 -47.55 9.36 26.45
N ALA A 114 -47.58 8.47 25.46
CA ALA A 114 -48.83 7.94 24.92
C ALA A 114 -48.62 6.50 24.41
N LYS A 115 -49.08 5.55 25.22
CA LYS A 115 -49.40 4.14 24.94
C LYS A 115 -50.63 3.83 25.83
N PRO A 116 -51.56 2.88 25.55
CA PRO A 116 -51.57 1.69 24.68
C PRO A 116 -52.74 1.68 23.66
N GLU A 117 -52.91 0.76 22.72
CA GLU A 117 -53.19 -0.70 22.84
C GLU A 117 -53.20 -1.29 21.40
N ALA A 118 -52.43 -2.35 21.11
CA ALA A 118 -52.89 -3.73 20.80
C ALA A 118 -53.80 -3.84 19.53
N VAL A 119 -53.64 -4.75 18.57
CA VAL A 119 -53.38 -6.20 18.64
C VAL A 119 -53.07 -6.73 17.21
N VAL A 120 -52.38 -7.89 17.15
CA VAL A 120 -52.38 -8.94 16.09
C VAL A 120 -51.52 -8.73 14.83
N ALA A 121 -50.46 -9.53 14.77
CA ALA A 121 -49.78 -9.99 13.55
C ALA A 121 -50.65 -11.01 12.79
N PRO A 122 -50.49 -11.12 11.47
CA PRO A 122 -49.80 -12.33 10.99
C PRO A 122 -48.74 -12.04 9.92
N GLU A 123 -47.70 -12.88 9.93
CA GLU A 123 -46.72 -13.05 8.86
C GLU A 123 -47.41 -13.25 7.50
N VAL A 124 -46.99 -12.45 6.50
CA VAL A 124 -46.87 -12.92 5.12
C VAL A 124 -45.62 -12.27 4.53
N HIS A 125 -44.62 -13.11 4.33
CA HIS A 125 -43.45 -12.94 3.48
C HIS A 125 -43.87 -12.53 2.07
N LEU A 126 -43.28 -11.47 1.49
CA LEU A 126 -42.96 -11.26 0.06
C LEU A 126 -42.31 -9.85 -0.09
N GLU A 127 -41.20 -9.82 -0.82
CA GLU A 127 -40.29 -8.71 -1.17
C GLU A 127 -40.76 -7.25 -1.00
N PRO A 128 -39.94 -6.36 -0.40
CA PRO A 128 -39.93 -4.96 -0.75
C PRO A 128 -38.88 -4.70 -1.85
N GLU A 129 -39.35 -4.33 -3.03
CA GLU A 129 -38.60 -3.50 -3.97
C GLU A 129 -37.93 -2.36 -3.20
N VAL A 130 -36.61 -2.25 -3.31
CA VAL A 130 -35.83 -1.11 -2.80
C VAL A 130 -36.40 0.18 -3.40
N PRO A 131 -37.02 1.07 -2.60
CA PRO A 131 -37.38 2.39 -3.09
C PRO A 131 -36.09 3.18 -3.29
N MET A 132 -35.77 3.50 -4.54
CA MET A 132 -34.87 4.59 -4.89
C MET A 132 -35.37 5.87 -4.21
N GLN A 133 -34.78 6.21 -3.06
CA GLN A 133 -34.87 7.56 -2.51
C GLN A 133 -33.62 8.32 -2.95
N ALA A 134 -33.84 9.20 -3.93
CA ALA A 134 -32.89 10.23 -4.32
C ALA A 134 -32.62 11.14 -3.13
N VAL A 135 -31.36 11.18 -2.69
CA VAL A 135 -30.84 12.23 -1.82
C VAL A 135 -29.78 12.96 -2.63
N GLU A 136 -30.18 14.17 -3.03
CA GLU A 136 -29.40 15.40 -3.09
C GLU A 136 -28.05 15.41 -3.84
N ASN A 137 -27.97 16.31 -4.82
CA ASN A 137 -26.83 16.56 -5.68
C ASN A 137 -25.57 16.95 -4.88
N GLU A 138 -24.79 15.98 -4.43
CA GLU A 138 -23.34 16.15 -4.31
C GLU A 138 -22.74 16.20 -5.72
N PRO A 139 -21.67 16.97 -5.95
CA PRO A 139 -20.98 16.95 -7.23
C PRO A 139 -20.63 15.50 -7.54
N ASN A 140 -21.08 15.01 -8.69
CA ASN A 140 -20.75 13.68 -9.21
C ASN A 140 -19.25 13.64 -9.51
N LEU A 141 -18.43 13.56 -8.45
CA LEU A 141 -17.12 12.95 -8.47
C LEU A 141 -17.40 11.50 -8.84
N ALA A 142 -17.20 11.19 -10.11
CA ALA A 142 -17.38 9.84 -10.60
C ALA A 142 -16.59 8.89 -9.68
N ASN A 143 -17.28 7.91 -9.11
CA ASN A 143 -16.67 6.89 -8.28
C ASN A 143 -15.50 6.27 -9.05
N GLN A 144 -14.28 6.52 -8.59
CA GLN A 144 -13.06 6.02 -9.21
C GLN A 144 -12.33 5.10 -8.23
N THR A 145 -11.63 4.10 -8.76
CA THR A 145 -10.79 3.20 -7.95
C THR A 145 -9.33 3.44 -8.30
N LEU A 146 -8.55 3.88 -7.32
CA LEU A 146 -7.11 4.02 -7.42
C LEU A 146 -6.46 2.68 -7.11
N MET A 147 -5.47 2.26 -7.90
CA MET A 147 -4.78 0.98 -7.71
C MET A 147 -3.26 1.16 -7.66
N LEU A 148 -2.61 0.37 -6.82
CA LEU A 148 -1.16 0.17 -6.79
C LEU A 148 -0.87 -1.34 -6.75
N TYR A 149 0.19 -1.75 -7.44
CA TYR A 149 0.65 -3.13 -7.43
C TYR A 149 1.96 -3.21 -6.66
N MET A 150 2.13 -4.25 -5.86
CA MET A 150 3.42 -4.62 -5.30
C MET A 150 3.83 -5.95 -5.89
N VAL A 151 4.95 -6.01 -6.59
CA VAL A 151 5.41 -7.22 -7.30
C VAL A 151 6.75 -7.70 -6.75
N ALA A 152 6.92 -9.02 -6.73
CA ALA A 152 8.20 -9.64 -6.43
C ALA A 152 9.19 -9.43 -7.59
N PRO A 153 10.51 -9.49 -7.33
CA PRO A 153 11.51 -9.54 -8.40
C PRO A 153 11.27 -10.70 -9.37
N GLU A 154 11.84 -10.60 -10.57
CA GLU A 154 11.69 -11.66 -11.57
C GLU A 154 12.12 -13.03 -11.03
N ASN A 155 11.32 -14.06 -11.32
CA ASN A 155 11.51 -15.44 -10.86
C ASN A 155 11.51 -15.62 -9.34
N GLN A 156 10.99 -14.64 -8.59
CA GLN A 156 10.77 -14.72 -7.15
C GLN A 156 9.28 -14.63 -6.82
N ALA A 157 8.93 -14.99 -5.60
CA ALA A 157 7.59 -14.88 -5.05
C ALA A 157 7.67 -14.55 -3.55
N PHE A 158 6.66 -13.85 -3.05
CA PHE A 158 6.51 -13.61 -1.62
C PHE A 158 5.91 -14.83 -0.94
N SER A 159 6.43 -15.18 0.23
CA SER A 159 5.82 -16.18 1.11
C SER A 159 4.50 -15.66 1.66
N GLY A 160 3.46 -16.49 1.56
CA GLY A 160 2.13 -16.18 2.06
C GLY A 160 2.08 -15.84 3.54
N GLU A 161 2.74 -16.64 4.37
CA GLU A 161 2.84 -16.43 5.82
C GLU A 161 3.48 -15.09 6.15
N VAL A 162 4.55 -14.73 5.43
CA VAL A 162 5.28 -13.48 5.65
C VAL A 162 4.44 -12.27 5.23
N VAL A 163 3.75 -12.36 4.09
CA VAL A 163 2.85 -11.30 3.62
C VAL A 163 1.74 -11.06 4.63
N VAL A 164 1.05 -12.11 5.05
CA VAL A 164 -0.07 -11.99 6.02
C VAL A 164 0.41 -11.39 7.33
N ALA A 165 1.53 -11.88 7.88
CA ALA A 165 2.08 -11.35 9.13
C ALA A 165 2.44 -9.85 9.03
N GLN A 166 2.97 -9.40 7.89
CA GLN A 166 3.26 -7.97 7.68
C GLN A 166 1.98 -7.14 7.54
N LEU A 167 0.96 -7.63 6.83
CA LEU A 167 -0.32 -6.95 6.72
C LEU A 167 -0.99 -6.79 8.09
N GLU A 168 -1.04 -7.84 8.89
CA GLU A 168 -1.58 -7.78 10.25
C GLU A 168 -0.78 -6.81 11.15
N ALA A 169 0.55 -6.82 11.05
CA ALA A 169 1.41 -5.88 11.79
C ALA A 169 1.18 -4.41 11.38
N MET A 170 0.81 -4.16 10.12
CA MET A 170 0.41 -2.84 9.63
C MET A 170 -1.05 -2.50 9.97
N GLY A 171 -1.75 -3.39 10.70
CA GLY A 171 -3.12 -3.21 11.17
C GLY A 171 -4.17 -3.36 10.08
N PHE A 172 -3.89 -4.18 9.05
CA PHE A 172 -4.95 -4.70 8.20
C PHE A 172 -5.74 -5.78 8.94
N GLN A 173 -6.99 -5.92 8.56
CA GLN A 173 -7.89 -6.91 9.12
C GLN A 173 -8.42 -7.80 8.01
N TYR A 174 -8.45 -9.09 8.29
CA TYR A 174 -8.92 -10.08 7.34
C TYR A 174 -10.44 -10.12 7.29
N ASP A 175 -10.99 -10.08 6.08
CA ASP A 175 -12.40 -10.27 5.80
C ASP A 175 -12.68 -11.74 5.49
N THR A 176 -13.55 -12.38 6.26
CA THR A 176 -13.94 -13.77 6.05
C THR A 176 -14.86 -13.99 4.85
N GLU A 177 -15.61 -12.97 4.42
CA GLU A 177 -16.53 -13.03 3.29
C GLU A 177 -15.78 -12.96 1.96
N TYR A 178 -14.93 -11.94 1.79
CA TYR A 178 -14.16 -11.73 0.56
C TYR A 178 -12.78 -12.38 0.56
N GLN A 179 -12.33 -12.85 1.73
CA GLN A 179 -11.02 -13.49 1.91
C GLN A 179 -9.84 -12.59 1.49
N ILE A 180 -9.98 -11.29 1.75
CA ILE A 180 -8.97 -10.25 1.51
C ILE A 180 -8.73 -9.44 2.77
N PHE A 181 -7.78 -8.51 2.72
CA PHE A 181 -7.45 -7.66 3.87
C PHE A 181 -7.92 -6.23 3.65
N HIS A 182 -8.48 -5.62 4.69
CA HIS A 182 -8.95 -4.24 4.70
C HIS A 182 -8.18 -3.40 5.71
N ARG A 183 -7.93 -2.15 5.32
CA ARG A 183 -7.54 -1.11 6.24
C ARG A 183 -8.78 -0.28 6.59
N HIS A 184 -9.04 -0.15 7.88
CA HIS A 184 -10.10 0.70 8.42
C HIS A 184 -9.50 2.01 8.97
N ILE A 185 -10.34 3.03 9.15
CA ILE A 185 -9.91 4.34 9.69
C ILE A 185 -9.31 4.20 11.10
N ASP A 186 -9.96 3.41 11.96
CA ASP A 186 -9.60 3.28 13.37
C ASP A 186 -9.74 1.83 13.84
N THR A 187 -10.98 1.32 13.85
CA THR A 187 -11.28 -0.03 14.35
C THR A 187 -11.91 -0.91 13.26
N ALA A 188 -12.10 -2.20 13.55
CA ALA A 188 -12.77 -3.13 12.66
C ALA A 188 -14.23 -2.78 12.34
N ALA A 189 -14.88 -2.00 13.19
CA ALA A 189 -16.24 -1.53 12.96
C ALA A 189 -16.29 -0.21 12.15
N SER A 190 -15.14 0.44 11.95
CA SER A 190 -15.05 1.67 11.16
C SER A 190 -15.12 1.36 9.67
N PRO A 191 -15.47 2.33 8.81
CA PRO A 191 -15.46 2.12 7.36
C PRO A 191 -14.08 1.73 6.81
N VAL A 192 -14.09 0.92 5.75
CA VAL A 192 -12.90 0.56 4.97
C VAL A 192 -12.42 1.79 4.20
N ILE A 193 -11.12 2.07 4.26
CA ILE A 193 -10.48 3.10 3.45
C ILE A 193 -9.81 2.54 2.21
N PHE A 194 -9.09 1.42 2.34
CA PHE A 194 -8.51 0.72 1.19
C PHE A 194 -8.29 -0.76 1.53
N SER A 195 -8.11 -1.56 0.49
CA SER A 195 -8.04 -3.02 0.60
C SER A 195 -6.83 -3.55 -0.14
N VAL A 196 -6.40 -4.76 0.21
CA VAL A 196 -5.35 -5.50 -0.49
C VAL A 196 -5.82 -6.90 -0.82
N ALA A 197 -5.58 -7.29 -2.06
CA ALA A 197 -5.88 -8.60 -2.62
C ALA A 197 -4.62 -9.24 -3.19
N ASN A 198 -4.65 -10.55 -3.35
CA ASN A 198 -3.62 -11.28 -4.06
C ASN A 198 -3.71 -11.00 -5.58
N MET A 199 -2.57 -10.88 -6.28
CA MET A 199 -2.58 -10.75 -7.74
C MET A 199 -2.95 -12.05 -8.47
N LEU A 200 -2.71 -13.20 -7.86
CA LEU A 200 -3.09 -14.49 -8.44
C LEU A 200 -4.58 -14.74 -8.25
N GLN A 201 -5.24 -15.22 -9.31
CA GLN A 201 -6.64 -15.61 -9.24
C GLN A 201 -6.82 -16.76 -8.23
N PRO A 202 -7.87 -16.71 -7.37
CA PRO A 202 -9.04 -15.83 -7.47
C PRO A 202 -8.89 -14.45 -6.79
N GLY A 203 -7.72 -14.10 -6.25
CA GLY A 203 -7.46 -12.82 -5.59
C GLY A 203 -7.52 -12.85 -4.06
N ILE A 204 -7.68 -14.05 -3.49
CA ILE A 204 -7.88 -14.26 -2.06
C ILE A 204 -6.60 -14.65 -1.30
N PHE A 205 -6.68 -14.60 0.02
CA PHE A 205 -5.74 -15.20 0.96
C PHE A 205 -6.43 -16.35 1.70
N ASP A 206 -6.08 -17.59 1.38
CA ASP A 206 -6.56 -18.74 2.15
C ASP A 206 -5.69 -18.95 3.39
N LEU A 207 -6.20 -18.50 4.54
CA LEU A 207 -5.49 -18.59 5.82
C LEU A 207 -5.21 -20.05 6.25
N ASN A 208 -5.93 -21.04 5.72
CA ASN A 208 -5.73 -22.45 6.07
C ASN A 208 -4.53 -23.06 5.35
N THR A 209 -4.07 -22.45 4.25
CA THR A 209 -3.02 -22.99 3.38
C THR A 209 -1.83 -22.05 3.21
N LEU A 210 -1.65 -21.07 4.11
CA LEU A 210 -0.58 -20.07 4.03
C LEU A 210 0.83 -20.64 3.87
N HIS A 211 1.13 -21.76 4.53
CA HIS A 211 2.45 -22.41 4.44
C HIS A 211 2.83 -22.84 3.02
N ARG A 212 1.84 -23.08 2.17
CA ARG A 212 2.02 -23.45 0.76
C ARG A 212 1.66 -22.31 -0.19
N PHE A 213 1.18 -21.20 0.35
CA PHE A 213 0.80 -20.02 -0.41
C PHE A 213 2.05 -19.21 -0.74
N SER A 214 2.17 -18.84 -2.01
CA SER A 214 3.14 -17.84 -2.47
C SER A 214 2.49 -17.00 -3.53
N THR A 215 2.92 -15.75 -3.67
CA THR A 215 2.38 -14.86 -4.68
C THR A 215 3.47 -14.04 -5.38
N VAL A 216 3.25 -13.79 -6.66
CA VAL A 216 4.07 -12.88 -7.47
C VAL A 216 3.79 -11.41 -7.14
N GLY A 217 2.69 -11.11 -6.44
CA GLY A 217 2.39 -9.76 -6.01
C GLY A 217 1.01 -9.54 -5.40
N LEU A 218 0.77 -8.31 -5.01
CA LEU A 218 -0.43 -7.83 -4.31
C LEU A 218 -1.02 -6.64 -5.06
N VAL A 219 -2.33 -6.48 -4.98
CA VAL A 219 -3.05 -5.32 -5.51
C VAL A 219 -3.67 -4.56 -4.35
N PHE A 220 -3.28 -3.30 -4.19
CA PHE A 220 -3.88 -2.37 -3.25
C PHE A 220 -4.84 -1.47 -4.01
N PHE A 221 -6.04 -1.28 -3.46
CA PHE A 221 -7.05 -0.46 -4.11
C PHE A 221 -7.88 0.36 -3.11
N MET A 222 -8.19 1.58 -3.52
CA MET A 222 -8.94 2.58 -2.76
C MET A 222 -10.02 3.19 -3.66
N ASN A 223 -11.26 3.22 -3.17
CA ASN A 223 -12.35 3.92 -3.86
C ASN A 223 -12.38 5.39 -3.45
N VAL A 224 -12.61 6.28 -4.39
CA VAL A 224 -12.73 7.73 -4.18
C VAL A 224 -14.09 8.18 -4.72
N PRO A 225 -14.90 8.94 -3.94
CA PRO A 225 -14.60 9.38 -2.57
C PRO A 225 -14.57 8.22 -1.56
N SER A 226 -13.66 8.29 -0.60
CA SER A 226 -13.54 7.35 0.53
C SER A 226 -14.10 7.99 1.81
N SER A 227 -14.30 7.19 2.85
CA SER A 227 -14.69 7.74 4.15
C SER A 227 -13.54 8.55 4.76
N GLY A 228 -13.83 9.77 5.21
CA GLY A 228 -12.84 10.66 5.82
C GLY A 228 -12.11 11.54 4.80
N ASN A 229 -10.78 11.62 4.88
CA ASN A 229 -9.98 12.50 4.02
C ASN A 229 -9.23 11.67 2.95
N ASP A 230 -9.65 11.80 1.70
CA ASP A 230 -9.10 11.04 0.57
C ASP A 230 -7.60 11.20 0.39
N GLN A 231 -7.08 12.43 0.52
CA GLN A 231 -5.65 12.67 0.42
C GLN A 231 -4.86 12.00 1.54
N ALA A 232 -5.37 12.02 2.77
CA ALA A 232 -4.74 11.34 3.90
C ALA A 232 -4.79 9.81 3.72
N ASN A 233 -5.93 9.27 3.29
CA ASN A 233 -6.11 7.85 3.03
C ASN A 233 -5.20 7.37 1.90
N LEU A 234 -5.07 8.14 0.81
CA LEU A 234 -4.19 7.81 -0.31
C LEU A 234 -2.71 7.88 0.09
N ARG A 235 -2.30 8.88 0.88
CA ARG A 235 -0.94 8.94 1.44
C ARG A 235 -0.66 7.73 2.32
N LEU A 236 -1.61 7.34 3.16
CA LEU A 236 -1.49 6.16 4.00
C LEU A 236 -1.34 4.89 3.14
N MET A 237 -2.16 4.73 2.10
CA MET A 237 -2.06 3.60 1.16
C MET A 237 -0.67 3.56 0.52
N ILE A 238 -0.21 4.66 -0.09
CA ILE A 238 1.10 4.72 -0.75
C ILE A 238 2.24 4.36 0.21
N ASN A 239 2.29 5.00 1.38
CA ASN A 239 3.32 4.74 2.37
C ASN A 239 3.29 3.26 2.83
N THR A 240 2.11 2.68 2.97
CA THR A 240 1.95 1.28 3.36
C THR A 240 2.52 0.35 2.29
N VAL A 241 2.20 0.58 1.02
CA VAL A 241 2.69 -0.24 -0.10
C VAL A 241 4.21 -0.13 -0.24
N GLU A 242 4.76 1.08 -0.11
CA GLU A 242 6.20 1.30 -0.18
C GLU A 242 6.96 0.65 0.97
N ASN A 243 6.45 0.76 2.20
CA ASN A 243 7.06 0.10 3.36
C ASN A 243 7.02 -1.42 3.21
N LEU A 244 5.89 -1.98 2.76
CA LEU A 244 5.78 -3.42 2.53
C LEU A 244 6.74 -3.88 1.43
N ALA A 245 6.85 -3.13 0.34
CA ALA A 245 7.80 -3.40 -0.74
C ALA A 245 9.25 -3.39 -0.25
N GLN A 246 9.63 -2.41 0.57
CA GLN A 246 10.96 -2.37 1.18
C GLN A 246 11.22 -3.58 2.08
N ASN A 247 10.25 -3.97 2.92
CA ASN A 247 10.38 -5.09 3.85
C ASN A 247 10.49 -6.44 3.15
N LEU A 248 9.78 -6.64 2.03
CA LEU A 248 9.74 -7.91 1.30
C LEU A 248 10.65 -7.94 0.06
N GLY A 249 11.39 -6.86 -0.21
CA GLY A 249 12.26 -6.75 -1.39
C GLY A 249 11.48 -6.70 -2.71
N GLY A 250 10.29 -6.09 -2.71
CA GLY A 250 9.44 -5.92 -3.88
C GLY A 250 9.57 -4.57 -4.57
N PHE A 251 8.84 -4.42 -5.66
CA PHE A 251 8.70 -3.16 -6.41
C PHE A 251 7.25 -2.70 -6.42
N VAL A 252 7.05 -1.39 -6.34
CA VAL A 252 5.72 -0.77 -6.45
C VAL A 252 5.50 -0.32 -7.88
N LEU A 253 4.34 -0.66 -8.44
CA LEU A 253 3.91 -0.23 -9.76
C LEU A 253 2.59 0.54 -9.68
N ASP A 254 2.43 1.48 -10.61
CA ASP A 254 1.17 2.21 -10.83
C ASP A 254 0.13 1.35 -11.58
N GLU A 255 -1.05 1.93 -11.82
CA GLU A 255 -2.15 1.31 -12.58
C GLU A 255 -1.76 0.89 -14.02
N ASN A 256 -0.76 1.56 -14.60
CA ASN A 256 -0.22 1.29 -15.94
C ASN A 256 0.95 0.30 -15.90
N ARG A 257 1.21 -0.34 -14.75
CA ARG A 257 2.32 -1.27 -14.49
C ARG A 257 3.69 -0.63 -14.73
N GLN A 258 3.80 0.68 -14.55
CA GLN A 258 5.07 1.41 -14.55
C GLN A 258 5.59 1.51 -13.12
N LEU A 259 6.91 1.61 -12.95
CA LEU A 259 7.51 1.79 -11.64
C LEU A 259 6.94 3.05 -10.97
N PHE A 260 6.49 2.92 -9.72
CA PHE A 260 5.93 4.01 -8.96
C PHE A 260 7.06 4.92 -8.44
N ASP A 261 7.20 6.10 -9.04
CA ASP A 261 8.19 7.12 -8.69
C ASP A 261 7.53 8.36 -8.05
N ASP A 262 8.35 9.37 -7.73
CA ASP A 262 7.85 10.61 -7.13
C ASP A 262 6.87 11.35 -8.04
N ASN A 263 7.02 11.25 -9.37
CA ASN A 263 6.08 11.86 -10.32
C ASN A 263 4.73 11.13 -10.29
N ALA A 264 4.74 9.79 -10.25
CA ALA A 264 3.54 8.99 -10.09
C ALA A 264 2.84 9.31 -8.77
N ARG A 265 3.59 9.44 -7.67
CA ARG A 265 3.04 9.87 -6.37
C ARG A 265 2.29 11.21 -6.48
N LEU A 266 2.91 12.22 -7.08
CA LEU A 266 2.29 13.53 -7.28
C LEU A 266 1.04 13.45 -8.17
N ALA A 267 1.10 12.66 -9.24
CA ALA A 267 -0.04 12.45 -10.14
C ALA A 267 -1.23 11.80 -9.43
N TYR A 268 -0.98 10.84 -8.54
CA TYR A 268 -2.02 10.22 -7.72
C TYR A 268 -2.64 11.22 -6.73
N MET A 269 -1.81 12.04 -6.06
CA MET A 269 -2.29 13.08 -5.14
C MET A 269 -3.16 14.14 -5.80
N GLN A 270 -2.99 14.39 -7.10
CA GLN A 270 -3.80 15.37 -7.86
C GLN A 270 -5.17 14.84 -8.26
N ARG A 271 -5.41 13.52 -8.14
CA ARG A 271 -6.69 12.89 -8.48
C ARG A 271 -7.71 12.91 -7.33
N VAL A 272 -7.28 13.30 -6.12
CA VAL A 272 -8.04 13.31 -4.87
C VAL A 272 -8.10 14.68 -4.21
#